data_AF-A0A2V3A7Q9-F1
#
_entry.id   AF-A0A2V3A7Q9-F1
#
_cell.length_a   1.000
_cell.length_b   1.000
_cell.length_c   1.000
_cell.angle_alpha   90.00
_cell.angle_beta   90.00
_cell.angle_gamma   90.00
#
_symmetry.space_group_name_H-M   'P 1'
#
loop_
_entity.id
_entity.type
_entity.pdbx_description
1 polymer ?
#
loop_
_entity_poly.entity_id
_entity_poly.type
_entity_poly.pdbx_seq_one_letter_code
_entity_poly.pdbx_strand_id
1 'polypeptide(L)'
;MSEYKTLYLNEKDSVAVALSDIPADAEVIVKTEGSEKTVRILEPIRFGHKFAVRAIPQGDDIIKYGEVIGAALFPIDAGEHVHVHNLEGKRGRGDKVV
;
A
#
# COMPACT_ATOMS: atom_id res chain seq x y z
N MET A 1 14.15 -15.26 4.51
CA MET A 1 13.51 -14.18 5.30
C MET A 1 13.70 -12.89 4.53
N SER A 2 12.69 -12.02 4.41
CA SER A 2 12.86 -10.71 3.79
C SER A 2 13.85 -9.89 4.62
N GLU A 3 14.81 -9.21 3.98
CA GLU A 3 15.70 -8.25 4.61
C GLU A 3 14.90 -7.06 5.20
N TYR A 4 13.80 -6.71 4.53
CA TYR A 4 12.96 -5.56 4.88
C TYR A 4 11.77 -6.00 5.73
N LYS A 5 11.58 -5.30 6.85
CA LYS A 5 10.43 -5.51 7.75
C LYS A 5 9.24 -4.71 7.25
N THR A 6 8.06 -5.33 7.24
CA THR A 6 6.82 -4.70 6.79
C THR A 6 5.67 -5.05 7.73
N LEU A 7 4.66 -4.17 7.78
CA LEU A 7 3.38 -4.45 8.41
C LEU A 7 2.33 -4.71 7.32
N TYR A 8 1.86 -5.95 7.25
CA TYR A 8 0.82 -6.43 6.35
C TYR A 8 -0.06 -7.38 7.15
N LEU A 9 -1.29 -6.96 7.50
CA LEU A 9 -2.08 -7.64 8.53
C LEU A 9 -3.17 -8.52 7.95
N ASN A 10 -3.77 -8.14 6.82
CA ASN A 10 -4.87 -8.87 6.22
C ASN A 10 -4.54 -9.25 4.76
N GLU A 11 -4.94 -10.44 4.32
CA GLU A 11 -4.76 -10.87 2.92
C GLU A 11 -5.49 -9.98 1.90
N LYS A 12 -6.55 -9.29 2.35
CA LYS A 12 -7.34 -8.34 1.57
C LYS A 12 -6.70 -6.97 1.48
N ASP A 13 -5.67 -6.69 2.28
CA ASP A 13 -4.97 -5.42 2.23
C ASP A 13 -4.37 -5.23 0.83
N SER A 14 -4.62 -4.05 0.25
CA SER A 14 -4.02 -3.67 -1.03
C SER A 14 -2.66 -3.01 -0.86
N VAL A 15 -2.29 -2.68 0.39
CA VAL A 15 -1.03 -2.02 0.74
C VAL A 15 -0.37 -2.66 1.96
N ALA A 16 0.95 -2.54 2.04
CA ALA A 16 1.72 -2.82 3.24
C ALA A 16 2.42 -1.54 3.72
N VAL A 17 2.85 -1.50 4.98
CA VAL A 17 3.63 -0.38 5.54
C VAL A 17 5.08 -0.82 5.70
N ALA A 18 6.02 0.03 5.29
CA ALA A 18 7.44 -0.20 5.50
C ALA A 18 7.82 0.07 6.97
N LEU A 19 8.53 -0.87 7.61
CA LEU A 19 9.07 -0.73 8.98
C LEU A 19 10.59 -0.49 8.98
N SER A 20 11.15 -0.20 7.82
CA SER A 20 12.49 0.32 7.56
C SER A 20 12.45 1.11 6.26
N ASP A 21 13.49 1.87 5.94
CA ASP A 21 13.62 2.38 4.57
C ASP A 21 13.86 1.21 3.60
N ILE A 22 13.26 1.29 2.42
CA ILE A 22 13.34 0.26 1.38
C ILE A 22 13.77 0.96 0.07
N PRO A 23 14.89 0.56 -0.54
CA PRO A 23 15.33 1.16 -1.79
C PRO A 23 14.46 0.72 -2.96
N ALA A 24 14.52 1.45 -4.07
CA ALA A 24 13.96 1.01 -5.34
C ALA A 24 14.59 -0.32 -5.78
N ASP A 25 13.85 -1.08 -6.58
CA ASP A 25 14.21 -2.40 -7.10
C ASP A 25 14.40 -3.51 -6.05
N ALA A 26 14.22 -3.20 -4.76
CA ALA A 26 14.22 -4.21 -3.70
C ALA A 26 13.08 -5.23 -3.89
N GLU A 27 13.38 -6.50 -3.68
CA GLU A 27 12.35 -7.54 -3.51
C GLU A 27 11.97 -7.64 -2.03
N VAL A 28 10.71 -7.36 -1.73
CA VAL A 28 10.15 -7.38 -0.39
C VAL A 28 9.15 -8.52 -0.28
N ILE A 29 9.30 -9.36 0.74
CA ILE A 29 8.32 -10.39 1.04
C ILE A 29 7.39 -9.87 2.13
N VAL A 30 6.12 -9.64 1.77
CA VAL A 30 5.05 -9.29 2.72
C VAL A 30 4.32 -10.56 3.15
N LYS A 31 4.03 -10.69 4.46
CA LYS A 31 3.44 -11.89 5.05
C LYS A 31 2.34 -11.52 6.04
N THR A 32 1.29 -12.32 6.06
CA THR A 32 0.21 -12.37 7.06
C THR A 32 0.01 -13.85 7.44
N GLU A 33 -0.81 -14.15 8.45
CA GLU A 33 -1.03 -15.52 8.95
C GLU A 33 -1.47 -16.52 7.87
N GLY A 34 -2.16 -16.05 6.82
CA GLY A 34 -2.69 -16.90 5.75
C GLY A 34 -2.07 -16.68 4.36
N SER A 35 -1.20 -15.69 4.16
CA SER A 35 -0.66 -15.42 2.81
C SER A 35 0.73 -14.78 2.83
N GLU A 36 1.48 -15.04 1.76
CA GLU A 36 2.82 -14.51 1.49
C GLU A 36 2.86 -14.02 0.05
N LYS A 37 3.44 -12.84 -0.18
CA LYS A 37 3.61 -12.25 -1.51
C LYS A 37 5.00 -11.64 -1.63
N THR A 38 5.63 -11.80 -2.79
CA THR A 38 6.84 -11.07 -3.17
C THR A 38 6.45 -9.86 -4.00
N VAL A 39 6.94 -8.69 -3.62
CA VAL A 39 6.66 -7.42 -4.28
C VAL A 39 8.00 -6.76 -4.60
N ARG A 40 8.22 -6.41 -5.87
CA ARG A 40 9.35 -5.58 -6.27
C ARG A 40 8.98 -4.12 -6.07
N ILE A 41 9.79 -3.38 -5.35
CA ILE A 41 9.58 -1.95 -5.07
C ILE A 41 10.00 -1.12 -6.30
N LEU A 42 9.15 -0.19 -6.72
CA LEU A 42 9.39 0.62 -7.93
C LEU A 42 10.11 1.94 -7.63
N GLU A 43 9.93 2.48 -6.42
CA GLU A 43 10.55 3.72 -5.97
C GLU A 43 10.89 3.63 -4.47
N PRO A 44 11.85 4.41 -3.95
CA PRO A 44 12.25 4.31 -2.55
C PRO A 44 11.08 4.57 -1.58
N ILE A 45 10.85 3.63 -0.66
CA ILE A 45 9.80 3.74 0.37
C ILE A 45 10.45 4.04 1.71
N ARG A 46 10.06 5.15 2.34
CA ARG A 46 10.54 5.52 3.68
C ARG A 46 9.83 4.73 4.77
N PHE A 47 10.46 4.63 5.94
CA PHE A 47 9.83 4.13 7.16
C PHE A 47 8.45 4.77 7.39
N GLY A 48 7.44 3.94 7.69
CA GLY A 48 6.07 4.35 7.97
C GLY A 48 5.22 4.64 6.73
N HIS A 49 5.81 4.69 5.54
CA HIS A 49 5.07 4.89 4.30
C HIS A 49 4.47 3.58 3.78
N LYS A 50 3.48 3.71 2.89
CA LYS A 50 2.76 2.56 2.32
C LYS A 50 3.28 2.28 0.92
N PHE A 51 3.26 1.02 0.52
CA PHE A 51 3.41 0.63 -0.88
C PHE A 51 2.34 -0.39 -1.26
N ALA A 52 1.98 -0.44 -2.53
CA ALA A 52 0.96 -1.36 -3.02
C ALA A 52 1.49 -2.79 -3.09
N VAL A 53 0.71 -3.77 -2.63
CA VAL A 53 1.09 -5.20 -2.70
C VAL A 53 0.49 -5.93 -3.91
N ARG A 54 -0.30 -5.20 -4.71
CA ARG A 54 -0.94 -5.60 -5.96
C ARG A 54 -1.26 -4.35 -6.77
N ALA A 55 -1.55 -4.49 -8.06
CA ALA A 55 -2.08 -3.38 -8.83
C ALA A 55 -3.44 -2.91 -8.27
N ILE A 56 -3.66 -1.60 -8.28
CA ILE A 56 -4.87 -0.93 -7.82
C ILE A 56 -5.33 0.01 -8.94
N PRO A 57 -6.40 -0.35 -9.66
CA PRO A 57 -7.01 0.54 -10.66
C PRO A 57 -7.42 1.90 -10.07
N GLN A 58 -7.49 2.92 -10.93
CA GLN A 58 -8.02 4.22 -10.53
C GLN A 58 -9.45 4.09 -9.99
N GLY A 59 -9.75 4.79 -8.89
CA GLY A 59 -11.07 4.80 -8.25
C GLY A 59 -11.34 3.63 -7.30
N ASP A 60 -10.56 2.54 -7.40
CA ASP A 60 -10.70 1.37 -6.54
C ASP A 60 -10.33 1.70 -5.08
N ASP A 61 -10.93 0.94 -4.17
CA ASP A 61 -10.65 1.06 -2.74
C ASP A 61 -9.23 0.62 -2.40
N ILE A 62 -8.57 1.47 -1.62
CA ILE A 62 -7.31 1.15 -0.96
C ILE A 62 -7.65 0.61 0.43
N ILE A 63 -7.25 -0.63 0.69
CA ILE A 63 -7.61 -1.40 1.89
C ILE A 63 -6.37 -1.58 2.75
N LYS A 64 -6.49 -1.23 4.03
CA LYS A 64 -5.45 -1.43 5.04
C LYS A 64 -6.10 -1.90 6.33
N TYR A 65 -5.56 -2.97 6.92
CA TYR A 65 -6.11 -3.63 8.09
C TYR A 65 -7.53 -4.18 7.88
N GLY A 66 -7.83 -4.61 6.66
CA GLY A 66 -9.16 -5.08 6.26
C GLY A 66 -10.19 -3.97 6.01
N GLU A 67 -9.82 -2.70 6.15
CA GLU A 67 -10.74 -1.56 6.06
C GLU A 67 -10.39 -0.63 4.90
N VAL A 68 -11.42 -0.05 4.27
CA VAL A 68 -11.25 0.98 3.24
C VAL A 68 -10.74 2.27 3.88
N ILE A 69 -9.54 2.71 3.47
CA ILE A 69 -8.92 3.96 3.93
C ILE A 69 -9.07 5.11 2.92
N GLY A 70 -9.39 4.80 1.67
CA GLY A 70 -9.48 5.77 0.60
C GLY A 70 -9.69 5.11 -0.77
N ALA A 71 -9.61 5.91 -1.82
CA ALA A 71 -9.53 5.43 -3.21
C ALA A 71 -8.23 5.88 -3.87
N ALA A 72 -7.82 5.12 -4.89
CA ALA A 72 -6.74 5.50 -5.78
C ALA A 72 -7.17 6.67 -6.69
N LEU A 73 -6.37 7.73 -6.74
CA LEU A 73 -6.60 8.89 -7.63
C LEU A 73 -6.20 8.61 -9.07
N PHE A 74 -5.22 7.72 -9.26
CA PHE A 74 -4.67 7.23 -10.51
C PHE A 74 -4.46 5.72 -10.40
N PRO A 75 -4.21 4.98 -11.50
CA PRO A 75 -3.74 3.60 -11.39
C PRO A 75 -2.44 3.54 -10.58
N ILE A 76 -2.32 2.56 -9.69
CA ILE A 76 -1.15 2.33 -8.84
C ILE A 76 -0.64 0.91 -9.11
N ASP A 77 0.61 0.78 -9.51
CA ASP A 77 1.23 -0.52 -9.75
C ASP A 77 1.68 -1.20 -8.46
N ALA A 78 1.80 -2.53 -8.49
CA ALA A 78 2.37 -3.26 -7.37
C ALA A 78 3.82 -2.78 -7.09
N GLY A 79 4.12 -2.45 -5.85
CA GLY A 79 5.42 -1.91 -5.42
C GLY A 79 5.55 -0.40 -5.50
N GLU A 80 4.56 0.32 -6.00
CA GLU A 80 4.53 1.79 -6.02
C GLU A 80 4.22 2.38 -4.65
N HIS A 81 4.72 3.59 -4.39
CA HIS A 81 4.50 4.32 -3.14
C HIS A 81 3.06 4.85 -3.05
N VAL A 82 2.34 4.47 -1.99
CA VAL A 82 0.95 4.91 -1.78
C VAL A 82 0.87 6.00 -0.71
N HIS A 83 0.61 7.23 -1.15
CA HIS A 83 0.50 8.39 -0.26
C HIS A 83 -0.47 9.44 -0.81
N VAL A 84 -0.45 10.67 -0.26
CA VAL A 84 -1.46 11.70 -0.52
C VAL A 84 -1.51 12.19 -1.97
N HIS A 85 -0.49 11.86 -2.76
CA HIS A 85 -0.43 12.22 -4.18
C HIS A 85 -1.25 11.27 -5.07
N ASN A 86 -1.42 10.01 -4.66
CA ASN A 86 -2.16 8.98 -5.42
C ASN A 86 -3.29 8.30 -4.61
N LEU A 87 -3.48 8.67 -3.34
CA LEU A 87 -4.56 8.21 -2.48
C LEU A 87 -5.37 9.39 -1.96
N GLU A 88 -6.69 9.25 -2.03
CA GLU A 88 -7.64 10.20 -1.48
C GLU A 88 -8.53 9.55 -0.43
N GLY A 89 -8.62 10.16 0.76
CA GLY A 89 -9.50 9.68 1.84
C GLY A 89 -10.97 9.82 1.48
N LYS A 90 -11.77 8.77 1.74
CA LYS A 90 -13.24 8.75 1.54
C LYS A 90 -14.03 9.18 2.78
N ARG A 91 -13.39 9.24 3.96
CA ARG A 91 -14.03 9.59 5.24
C ARG A 91 -13.74 11.05 5.58
N GLY A 92 -14.66 11.73 6.25
CA GLY A 92 -14.46 13.12 6.72
C GLY A 92 -14.43 14.19 5.62
N ARG A 93 -15.01 13.92 4.44
CA ARG A 93 -15.02 14.80 3.27
C ARG A 93 -16.21 15.77 3.26
N GLY A 94 -16.21 16.71 4.22
CA GLY A 94 -17.22 17.78 4.27
C GLY A 94 -17.24 18.66 3.01
N ASP A 95 -16.11 18.71 2.30
CA ASP A 95 -15.94 19.38 1.00
C ASP A 95 -16.65 18.68 -0.17
N LYS A 96 -17.03 17.41 -0.03
CA LYS A 96 -17.75 16.64 -1.06
C LYS A 96 -19.23 16.40 -0.73
N VAL A 97 -19.75 17.03 0.32
CA VAL A 97 -21.20 17.03 0.60
C VAL A 97 -21.83 18.02 -0.38
N VAL A 98 -22.44 17.47 -1.43
CA VAL A 98 -23.26 18.22 -2.39
C VAL A 98 -24.69 18.34 -1.85
#